data_AF-A0A0C2GML4-F1
#
_entry.id   AF-A0A0C2GML4-F1
#
_cell.length_a   1.000
_cell.length_b   1.000
_cell.length_c   1.000
_cell.angle_alpha   90.00
_cell.angle_beta   90.00
_cell.angle_gamma   90.00
#
_symmetry.space_group_name_H-M   'P 1'
#
loop_
_entity.id
_entity.type
_entity.pdbx_description
1 polymer ?
#
loop_
_entity_poly.entity_id
_entity_poly.type
_entity_poly.pdbx_seq_one_letter_code
_entity_poly.pdbx_strand_id
1 'polypeptide(L)'
;MWKLKPVNDLWGFPQGTSVIGGSKPKVATPRVVGCIAAYKRANPTMFAWEIREKLLQERVCDPDNVPSVSSINRIVRNKVR
;
A
#
# COMPACT_ATOMS: atom_id res chain seq x y z
N MET A 1 -9.00 -37.26 8.56
CA MET A 1 -10.12 -36.30 8.55
C MET A 1 -9.89 -35.28 9.66
N TRP A 2 -9.12 -34.22 9.38
CA TRP A 2 -8.80 -33.19 10.38
C TRP A 2 -9.88 -32.12 10.35
N LYS A 3 -10.66 -32.07 11.43
CA LYS A 3 -11.86 -31.26 11.60
C LYS A 3 -11.46 -29.79 11.82
N LEU A 4 -12.15 -28.91 11.10
CA LEU A 4 -12.04 -27.46 11.12
C LEU A 4 -12.15 -26.90 12.56
N LYS A 5 -11.22 -26.01 12.93
CA LYS A 5 -11.38 -25.13 14.10
C LYS A 5 -12.25 -23.91 13.69
N PRO A 6 -13.15 -23.44 14.57
CA PRO A 6 -14.09 -22.36 14.26
C PRO A 6 -13.40 -21.00 14.10
N VAL A 7 -13.84 -20.26 13.10
CA VAL A 7 -13.50 -18.85 12.85
C VAL A 7 -14.33 -17.98 13.80
N ASN A 8 -13.75 -17.66 14.96
CA ASN A 8 -14.36 -16.72 15.91
C ASN A 8 -13.59 -15.39 15.85
N ASP A 9 -14.30 -14.36 15.37
CA ASP A 9 -14.16 -12.93 15.65
C ASP A 9 -12.77 -12.36 16.01
N LEU A 10 -12.11 -11.83 14.98
CA LEU A 10 -11.00 -10.87 15.11
C LEU A 10 -11.41 -9.48 14.57
N TRP A 11 -12.59 -8.98 14.96
CA TRP A 11 -12.99 -7.57 14.76
C TRP A 11 -12.85 -6.73 16.05
N GLY A 12 -11.90 -7.07 16.91
CA GLY A 12 -11.51 -6.24 18.05
C GLY A 12 -10.48 -5.17 17.65
N PHE A 13 -10.92 -4.08 17.01
CA PHE A 13 -10.09 -2.87 16.89
C PHE A 13 -10.40 -1.91 18.06
N PRO A 14 -9.48 -1.71 19.02
CA PRO A 14 -9.60 -0.59 19.95
C PRO A 14 -9.38 0.72 19.19
N GLN A 15 -10.40 1.57 19.15
CA GLN A 15 -10.24 2.98 18.79
C GLN A 15 -9.62 3.70 19.99
N GLY A 16 -8.29 3.77 20.00
CA GLY A 16 -7.50 4.50 20.99
C GLY A 16 -6.65 5.57 20.30
N THR A 17 -6.93 6.82 20.69
CA THR A 17 -6.32 8.06 20.22
C THR A 17 -4.81 8.13 20.41
N SER A 18 -4.08 8.64 19.41
CA SER A 18 -2.82 9.35 19.62
C SER A 18 -2.61 10.37 18.51
N VAL A 19 -2.41 11.59 18.98
CA VAL A 19 -2.21 12.82 18.23
C VAL A 19 -0.71 13.03 17.96
N ILE A 20 -0.41 13.77 16.88
CA ILE A 20 0.79 14.57 16.60
C ILE A 20 2.15 13.86 16.55
N GLY A 21 2.66 13.71 15.32
CA GLY A 21 4.05 13.34 15.07
C GLY A 21 4.38 13.21 13.58
N GLY A 22 3.80 14.06 12.73
CA GLY A 22 4.00 14.00 11.28
C GLY A 22 5.31 14.65 10.83
N SER A 23 6.46 14.25 11.38
CA SER A 23 7.75 14.56 10.77
C SER A 23 7.81 13.82 9.44
N LYS A 24 7.54 14.56 8.35
CA LYS A 24 7.73 14.14 6.96
C LYS A 24 9.00 13.31 6.85
N PRO A 25 8.92 12.00 6.53
CA PRO A 25 10.11 11.30 6.09
C PRO A 25 10.43 11.87 4.71
N LYS A 26 11.41 12.78 4.65
CA LYS A 26 12.08 13.07 3.38
C LYS A 26 12.77 11.78 2.96
N VAL A 27 12.47 11.35 1.72
CA VAL A 27 13.21 10.38 0.92
C VAL A 27 12.73 8.91 0.93
N ALA A 28 11.44 8.72 0.68
CA ALA A 28 11.01 7.72 -0.29
C ALA A 28 10.10 8.46 -1.26
N THR A 29 10.42 8.51 -2.54
CA THR A 29 9.83 9.37 -3.58
C THR A 29 8.33 9.57 -3.34
N PRO A 30 7.89 10.66 -2.67
CA PRO A 30 6.50 10.78 -2.18
C PRO A 30 5.51 10.82 -3.35
N ARG A 31 6.03 11.21 -4.52
CA ARG A 31 5.35 11.15 -5.82
C ARG A 31 4.90 9.73 -6.16
N VAL A 32 5.77 8.74 -6.04
CA VAL A 32 5.50 7.34 -6.39
C VAL A 32 4.45 6.74 -5.48
N VAL A 33 4.59 6.97 -4.17
CA VAL A 33 3.63 6.55 -3.15
C VAL A 33 2.25 7.18 -3.39
N GLY A 34 2.22 8.46 -3.77
CA GLY A 34 0.99 9.15 -4.15
C GLY A 34 0.34 8.57 -5.41
N CYS A 35 1.13 8.30 -6.45
CA CYS A 35 0.68 7.67 -7.69
C CYS A 35 0.12 6.26 -7.44
N ILE A 36 0.82 5.41 -6.68
CA ILE A 36 0.34 4.07 -6.30
C ILE A 36 -1.04 4.14 -5.63
N ALA A 37 -1.19 5.04 -4.66
CA ALA A 37 -2.45 5.22 -3.96
C ALA A 37 -3.55 5.73 -4.90
N ALA A 38 -3.24 6.67 -5.80
CA ALA A 38 -4.19 7.18 -6.79
C ALA A 38 -4.65 6.10 -7.77
N TYR A 39 -3.73 5.29 -8.30
CA TYR A 39 -4.07 4.18 -9.21
C TYR A 39 -4.95 3.13 -8.54
N LYS A 40 -4.63 2.77 -7.29
CA LYS A 40 -5.43 1.80 -6.53
C LYS A 40 -6.79 2.36 -6.11
N ARG A 41 -6.87 3.67 -5.87
CA ARG A 41 -8.13 4.37 -5.58
C ARG A 41 -9.03 4.47 -6.82
N ALA A 42 -8.44 4.69 -7.98
CA ALA A 42 -9.16 4.72 -9.25
C ALA A 42 -9.64 3.32 -9.66
N ASN A 43 -8.80 2.30 -9.48
CA ASN A 43 -9.09 0.91 -9.82
C ASN A 43 -8.64 -0.05 -8.69
N PRO A 44 -9.54 -0.42 -7.76
CA PRO A 44 -9.18 -1.32 -6.66
C PRO A 44 -8.87 -2.74 -7.14
N THR A 45 -9.28 -3.11 -8.35
CA THR A 45 -8.96 -4.39 -9.02
C THR A 45 -7.53 -4.46 -9.53
N MET A 46 -6.86 -3.31 -9.73
CA MET A 46 -5.51 -3.24 -10.30
C MET A 46 -4.47 -3.86 -9.36
N PHE A 47 -3.69 -4.82 -9.86
CA PHE A 47 -2.67 -5.52 -9.11
C PHE A 47 -1.40 -4.69 -8.92
N ALA A 48 -0.59 -5.04 -7.92
CA ALA A 48 0.64 -4.33 -7.60
C ALA A 48 1.69 -4.40 -8.73
N TRP A 49 1.73 -5.50 -9.50
CA TRP A 49 2.60 -5.60 -10.68
C TRP A 49 2.14 -4.69 -11.82
N GLU A 50 0.83 -4.54 -12.04
CA GLU A 50 0.29 -3.60 -13.03
C GLU A 50 0.61 -2.15 -12.64
N ILE A 51 0.51 -1.82 -11.35
CA ILE A 51 0.90 -0.51 -10.84
C ILE A 51 2.39 -0.24 -11.09
N ARG A 52 3.26 -1.25 -10.90
CA ARG A 52 4.69 -1.15 -11.23
C ARG A 52 4.90 -0.82 -12.71
N GLU A 53 4.23 -1.53 -13.61
CA GLU A 53 4.37 -1.27 -15.05
C GLU A 53 3.86 0.11 -15.43
N LYS A 54 2.74 0.56 -14.87
CA LYS A 54 2.25 1.93 -15.09
C LYS A 54 3.21 3.00 -14.59
N LEU A 55 3.87 2.77 -13.44
CA LEU A 55 4.88 3.71 -12.94
C LEU A 55 6.08 3.84 -13.88
N LEU A 56 6.49 2.74 -14.54
CA LEU A 56 7.55 2.77 -15.56
C LEU A 56 7.07 3.47 -16.85
N GLN A 57 5.85 3.14 -17.29
CA GLN A 57 5.26 3.69 -18.51
C GLN A 57 5.07 5.21 -18.43
N GLU A 58 4.59 5.70 -17.28
CA GLU A 58 4.41 7.12 -16.99
C GLU A 58 5.73 7.82 -16.60
N ARG A 59 6.87 7.11 -16.63
CA ARG A 59 8.20 7.59 -16.24
C ARG A 59 8.20 8.27 -14.85
N VAL A 60 7.36 7.77 -13.95
CA VAL A 60 7.31 8.23 -12.55
C VAL A 60 8.47 7.63 -11.76
N CYS A 61 8.86 6.41 -12.12
CA CYS A 61 10.03 5.69 -11.61
C CYS A 61 10.88 5.15 -12.76
N ASP A 62 12.19 5.17 -12.58
CA ASP A 62 13.12 4.37 -13.35
C ASP A 62 13.08 2.89 -12.91
N PRO A 63 13.49 1.94 -13.76
CA PRO A 63 13.55 0.52 -13.40
C PRO A 63 14.43 0.23 -12.17
N ASP A 64 15.41 1.10 -11.89
CA ASP A 64 16.29 1.02 -10.71
C ASP A 64 15.60 1.55 -9.44
N ASN A 65 14.67 2.49 -9.61
CA ASN A 65 14.00 3.22 -8.53
C ASN A 65 12.54 2.77 -8.31
N VAL A 66 12.07 1.78 -9.08
CA VAL A 66 10.70 1.29 -8.96
C VAL A 66 10.57 0.38 -7.73
N PRO A 67 9.56 0.60 -6.86
CA PRO A 67 9.34 -0.27 -5.73
C PRO A 67 8.95 -1.68 -6.17
N SER A 68 9.40 -2.68 -5.41
CA SER A 68 8.99 -4.07 -5.62
C SER A 68 7.49 -4.26 -5.37
N VAL A 69 6.92 -5.34 -5.93
CA VAL A 69 5.50 -5.70 -5.77
C VAL A 69 5.09 -5.78 -4.28
N SER A 70 5.96 -6.34 -3.44
CA SER A 70 5.77 -6.41 -1.99
C SER A 70 5.73 -5.02 -1.34
N SER A 71 6.62 -4.11 -1.76
CA SER A 71 6.64 -2.72 -1.28
C SER A 71 5.37 -1.97 -1.68
N ILE A 72 4.89 -2.16 -2.92
CA ILE A 72 3.63 -1.57 -3.40
C ILE A 72 2.45 -2.05 -2.55
N ASN A 73 2.36 -3.35 -2.26
CA ASN A 73 1.31 -3.89 -1.39
C ASN A 73 1.39 -3.38 0.06
N ARG A 74 2.58 -3.06 0.58
CA ARG A 74 2.73 -2.40 1.89
C ARG A 74 2.25 -0.96 1.84
N ILE A 75 2.55 -0.23 0.76
CA ILE A 75 2.13 1.17 0.55
C ILE A 75 0.61 1.27 0.44
N VAL A 76 -0.01 0.40 -0.38
CA VAL A 76 -1.47 0.35 -0.56
C VAL A 76 -2.18 0.15 0.78
N ARG A 77 -1.68 -0.75 1.62
CA ARG A 77 -2.29 -1.06 2.93
C ARG A 77 -1.97 -0.03 4.01
N ASN A 78 -0.81 0.63 3.98
CA ASN A 78 -0.43 1.65 4.98
C ASN A 78 -1.14 2.98 4.79
N LYS A 79 -1.54 3.34 3.57
CA LYS A 79 -2.29 4.58 3.29
C LYS A 79 -3.76 4.53 3.71
N VAL A 80 -4.28 3.34 4.05
CA VAL A 80 -5.67 3.11 4.49
C VAL A 80 -5.74 3.03 6.03
N ARG A 81 -4.92 3.82 6.72
CA ARG A 81 -5.05 4.10 8.17
C ARG A 81 -5.15 5.59 8.40
#